data_AF-A0A952MH93-F1
#
_entry.id   AF-A0A952MH93-F1
#
_cell.length_a   1.000
_cell.length_b   1.000
_cell.length_c   1.000
_cell.angle_alpha   90.00
_cell.angle_beta   90.00
_cell.angle_gamma   90.00
#
_symmetry.space_group_name_H-M   'P 1'
#
loop_
_entity.id
_entity.type
_entity.pdbx_description
1 polymer ?
#
loop_
_entity_poly.entity_id
_entity_poly.type
_entity_poly.pdbx_seq_one_letter_code
_entity_poly.pdbx_strand_id
1 'polypeptide(L)'
;MKQVILFLSLALACGLLFTNIYNSMIDAKSWGTDIPGSIETAREYFKAVNPGNFFRIFSPNNQVLALVALVLFWKSSLSVRIYLGITLELYVLSELFTFAYFYPRNDIMFKNSLTDIDAIRKA
;
A
#
# COMPACT_ATOMS: atom_id res chain seq x y z
N MET A 1 0.97 25.52 -11.54
CA MET A 1 -0.10 24.52 -11.30
C MET A 1 0.34 23.08 -11.59
N LYS A 2 0.79 22.72 -12.81
CA LYS A 2 1.22 21.33 -13.10
C LYS A 2 2.32 20.77 -12.20
N GLN A 3 3.30 21.59 -11.80
CA GLN A 3 4.34 21.18 -10.84
C GLN A 3 3.79 20.87 -9.45
N VAL A 4 2.75 21.58 -9.01
CA VAL A 4 2.10 21.34 -7.71
C VAL A 4 1.46 19.94 -7.71
N ILE A 5 0.78 19.56 -8.79
CA ILE A 5 0.18 18.23 -8.94
C ILE A 5 1.26 17.14 -8.90
N LEU A 6 2.37 17.35 -9.60
CA LEU A 6 3.51 16.44 -9.57
C LEU A 6 4.06 16.27 -8.15
N PHE A 7 4.31 17.37 -7.43
CA PHE A 7 4.84 17.31 -6.07
C PHE A 7 3.82 16.73 -5.07
N LEU A 8 2.53 16.94 -5.26
CA LEU A 8 1.49 16.30 -4.45
C LEU A 8 1.47 14.78 -4.65
N SER A 9 1.58 14.31 -5.90
CA SER A 9 1.71 12.87 -6.18
C SER A 9 2.98 12.31 -5.52
N LEU A 10 4.11 13.00 -5.66
CA LEU A 10 5.37 12.57 -5.04
C LEU A 10 5.27 12.48 -3.51
N ALA A 11 4.69 13.49 -2.86
CA ALA A 11 4.52 13.51 -1.40
C ALA A 11 3.63 12.36 -0.91
N LEU A 12 2.51 12.10 -1.60
CA LEU A 12 1.65 10.96 -1.29
C LEU A 12 2.35 9.62 -1.51
N ALA A 13 3.11 9.48 -2.60
CA ALA A 13 3.89 8.28 -2.87
C ALA A 13 4.94 8.02 -1.78
N CYS A 14 5.62 9.05 -1.28
CA CYS A 14 6.52 8.91 -0.14
C CYS A 14 5.78 8.44 1.11
N GLY A 15 4.59 8.99 1.42
CA GLY A 15 3.76 8.54 2.54
C GLY A 15 3.37 7.07 2.43
N LEU A 16 2.91 6.64 1.25
CA LEU A 16 2.59 5.24 0.96
C LEU A 16 3.82 4.33 1.12
N LEU A 17 4.99 4.76 0.63
CA LEU A 17 6.24 4.01 0.75
C LEU A 17 6.66 3.85 2.22
N PHE A 18 6.70 4.93 3.01
CA PHE A 18 7.11 4.86 4.40
C PHE A 18 6.14 4.03 5.25
N THR A 19 4.84 4.07 4.95
CA THR A 19 3.85 3.20 5.60
C THR A 19 4.14 1.73 5.33
N ASN A 20 4.46 1.37 4.08
CA ASN A 20 4.84 -0.01 3.73
C ASN A 20 6.14 -0.45 4.40
N ILE A 21 7.14 0.44 4.48
CA ILE A 21 8.40 0.16 5.18
C ILE A 21 8.13 -0.10 6.67
N TYR A 22 7.36 0.77 7.31
CA TYR A 22 6.97 0.60 8.72
C TYR A 22 6.25 -0.73 8.94
N ASN A 23 5.22 -1.02 8.13
CA ASN A 23 4.46 -2.27 8.25
C ASN A 23 5.35 -3.50 8.07
N SER A 24 6.31 -3.45 7.14
CA SER A 24 7.20 -4.59 6.87
C SER A 24 8.27 -4.78 7.95
N MET A 25 8.80 -3.69 8.51
CA MET A 25 9.89 -3.75 9.47
C MET A 25 9.41 -3.96 10.91
N ILE A 26 8.25 -3.40 11.24
CA ILE A 26 7.71 -3.34 12.60
C ILE A 26 6.51 -4.26 12.70
N ASP A 27 5.40 -3.92 12.04
CA ASP A 27 4.12 -4.60 12.25
C ASP A 27 4.18 -6.09 11.91
N ALA A 28 4.72 -6.45 10.74
CA ALA A 28 4.83 -7.85 10.32
C ALA A 28 5.64 -8.70 11.32
N LYS A 29 6.69 -8.13 11.91
CA LYS A 29 7.47 -8.81 12.94
C LYS A 29 6.67 -8.94 14.24
N SER A 30 6.04 -7.86 14.68
CA SER A 30 5.21 -7.84 15.88
C SER A 30 4.04 -8.83 15.81
N TRP A 31 3.41 -8.96 14.64
CA TRP A 31 2.33 -9.92 14.40
C TRP A 31 2.83 -11.36 14.42
N GLY A 32 4.08 -11.63 14.04
CA GLY A 32 4.65 -12.96 13.99
C GLY A 32 5.25 -13.48 15.30
N THR A 33 5.29 -12.70 16.39
CA THR A 33 6.03 -13.10 17.61
C THR A 33 5.30 -14.11 18.50
N ASP A 34 3.96 -14.07 18.56
CA ASP A 34 3.17 -14.93 19.45
C ASP A 34 1.83 -15.33 18.80
N ILE A 35 1.85 -16.32 17.90
CA ILE A 35 0.67 -16.71 17.14
C ILE A 35 -0.16 -17.73 17.94
N PRO A 36 -1.49 -17.51 18.15
CA PRO A 36 -2.33 -16.47 17.53
C PRO A 36 -2.51 -15.18 18.37
N GLY A 37 -2.02 -15.11 19.60
CA GLY A 37 -2.28 -14.01 20.54
C GLY A 37 -1.90 -12.61 20.03
N SER A 38 -0.76 -12.47 19.35
CA SER A 38 -0.33 -11.21 18.71
C SER A 38 -1.29 -10.77 17.60
N ILE A 39 -1.84 -11.72 16.85
CA ILE A 39 -2.82 -11.46 15.79
C ILE A 39 -4.17 -11.06 16.37
N GLU A 40 -4.63 -11.73 17.44
CA GLU A 40 -5.84 -11.34 18.16
C GLU A 40 -5.74 -9.91 18.70
N THR A 41 -4.61 -9.59 19.31
CA THR A 41 -4.32 -8.25 19.83
C THR A 41 -4.35 -7.21 18.72
N ALA A 42 -3.72 -7.50 17.57
CA ALA A 42 -3.73 -6.63 16.40
C ALA A 42 -5.14 -6.45 15.82
N ARG A 43 -5.99 -7.50 15.79
CA ARG A 43 -7.39 -7.39 15.35
C ARG A 43 -8.19 -6.42 16.21
N GLU A 44 -8.03 -6.50 17.54
CA GLU A 44 -8.71 -5.56 18.44
C GLU A 44 -8.17 -4.13 18.29
N TYR A 45 -6.86 -3.95 18.10
CA TYR A 45 -6.29 -2.63 17.81
C TYR A 45 -6.83 -2.01 16.50
N PHE A 46 -6.96 -2.82 15.44
CA PHE A 46 -7.38 -2.38 14.11
C PHE A 46 -8.91 -2.32 13.89
N LYS A 47 -9.69 -2.58 14.93
CA LYS A 47 -11.16 -2.65 14.86
C LYS A 47 -11.81 -1.33 14.47
N ALA A 48 -11.26 -0.21 14.95
CA ALA A 48 -11.76 1.13 14.64
C ALA A 48 -11.19 1.67 13.32
N VAL A 49 -9.87 1.59 13.15
CA VAL A 49 -9.16 2.05 11.95
C VAL A 49 -8.03 1.06 11.66
N ASN A 50 -7.88 0.70 10.38
CA ASN A 50 -6.85 -0.24 9.94
C ASN A 50 -6.09 0.29 8.72
N PRO A 51 -4.88 -0.24 8.43
CA PRO A 51 -4.08 0.17 7.28
C PRO A 51 -4.83 0.02 5.94
N GLY A 52 -5.72 -0.96 5.82
CA GLY A 52 -6.54 -1.15 4.62
C GLY A 52 -7.42 0.06 4.29
N ASN A 53 -7.98 0.73 5.29
CA ASN A 53 -8.76 1.96 5.09
C ASN A 53 -7.88 3.10 4.54
N PHE A 54 -6.66 3.23 5.05
CA PHE A 54 -5.68 4.21 4.55
C PHE A 54 -5.33 3.95 3.08
N PHE A 55 -4.88 2.73 2.73
CA PHE A 55 -4.45 2.43 1.37
C PHE A 55 -5.59 2.55 0.35
N ARG A 56 -6.82 2.14 0.68
CA ARG A 56 -7.99 2.29 -0.21
C ARG A 56 -8.32 3.73 -0.58
N ILE A 57 -7.94 4.68 0.27
CA ILE A 57 -8.14 6.11 -0.01
C ILE A 57 -6.92 6.67 -0.74
N PHE A 58 -5.73 6.49 -0.19
CA PHE A 58 -4.56 7.23 -0.68
C PHE A 58 -3.89 6.61 -1.92
N SER A 59 -3.93 5.28 -2.10
CA SER A 59 -3.34 4.63 -3.28
C SER A 59 -4.03 5.05 -4.59
N PRO A 60 -5.37 4.94 -4.73
CA PRO A 60 -6.04 5.33 -5.98
C PRO A 60 -5.92 6.83 -6.25
N ASN A 61 -6.00 7.67 -5.21
CA ASN A 61 -5.83 9.12 -5.36
C ASN A 61 -4.43 9.49 -5.85
N ASN A 62 -3.38 8.80 -5.37
CA ASN A 62 -2.03 9.01 -5.87
C ASN A 62 -1.88 8.58 -7.34
N GLN A 63 -2.49 7.48 -7.76
CA GLN A 63 -2.49 7.06 -9.17
C GLN A 63 -3.20 8.07 -10.07
N VAL A 64 -4.34 8.62 -9.64
CA VAL A 64 -5.04 9.69 -10.36
C VAL A 64 -4.13 10.91 -10.51
N LEU A 65 -3.46 11.33 -9.44
CA LEU A 65 -2.51 12.47 -9.51
C LEU A 65 -1.33 12.18 -10.45
N ALA A 66 -0.79 10.96 -10.44
CA ALA A 66 0.27 10.55 -11.35
C ALA A 66 -0.19 10.56 -12.82
N LEU A 67 -1.40 10.08 -13.10
CA LEU A 67 -2.01 10.15 -14.43
C LEU A 67 -2.23 11.59 -14.88
N VAL A 68 -2.79 12.44 -14.02
CA VAL A 68 -2.99 13.87 -14.32
C VAL A 68 -1.64 14.54 -14.57
N ALA A 69 -0.60 14.23 -13.77
CA ALA A 69 0.75 14.74 -14.01
C ALA A 69 1.28 14.30 -15.39
N LEU A 70 1.15 13.02 -15.76
CA LEU A 70 1.56 12.52 -17.08
C LEU A 70 0.86 13.28 -18.22
N VAL A 71 -0.46 13.49 -18.11
CA VAL A 71 -1.24 14.23 -19.12
C VAL A 71 -0.80 15.70 -19.20
N LEU A 72 -0.62 16.38 -18.07
CA LEU A 72 -0.21 17.78 -18.04
C LEU A 72 1.22 18.02 -18.57
N PHE A 73 2.09 17.01 -18.48
CA PHE A 73 3.46 17.04 -19.00
C PHE A 73 3.59 16.31 -20.36
N TRP A 74 2.48 15.97 -21.03
CA TRP A 74 2.50 15.23 -22.30
C TRP A 74 3.18 15.94 -23.47
N LYS A 75 3.30 17.27 -23.42
CA LYS A 75 4.03 18.07 -24.42
C LYS A 75 5.47 18.41 -23.98
N SER A 76 5.93 17.87 -22.85
CA SER A 76 7.32 18.02 -22.39
C SER A 76 8.26 17.03 -23.08
N SER A 77 9.54 17.05 -22.69
CA SER A 77 10.56 16.18 -23.30
C SER A 77 10.19 14.69 -23.18
N LEU A 78 10.74 13.88 -24.08
CA LEU A 78 10.52 12.42 -24.08
C LEU A 78 10.88 11.79 -22.73
N SER A 79 12.01 12.20 -22.13
CA SER A 79 12.44 11.69 -20.82
C SER A 79 11.42 11.95 -19.72
N VAL A 80 10.83 13.15 -19.66
CA VAL A 80 9.81 13.48 -18.64
C VAL A 80 8.59 12.57 -18.80
N ARG A 81 8.14 12.33 -20.03
CA ARG A 81 7.00 11.45 -20.31
C ARG A 81 7.27 10.02 -19.91
N ILE A 82 8.45 9.50 -20.23
CA ILE A 82 8.86 8.14 -19.86
C ILE A 82 8.89 8.00 -18.34
N TYR A 83 9.51 8.93 -17.62
CA TYR A 83 9.58 8.84 -16.15
C TYR A 83 8.20 8.90 -15.49
N LEU A 84 7.31 9.79 -15.95
CA LEU A 84 5.95 9.87 -15.42
C LEU A 84 5.12 8.63 -15.80
N GLY A 85 5.32 8.07 -16.99
CA GLY A 85 4.70 6.82 -17.43
C GLY A 85 5.11 5.63 -16.55
N ILE A 86 6.42 5.44 -16.36
CA ILE A 86 6.97 4.39 -15.48
C ILE A 86 6.48 4.58 -14.04
N THR A 87 6.42 5.82 -13.55
CA THR A 87 5.92 6.12 -12.21
C THR A 87 4.47 5.64 -12.03
N LEU A 88 3.59 5.98 -12.99
CA LEU A 88 2.20 5.52 -12.98
C LEU A 88 2.10 3.99 -13.03
N GLU A 89 2.87 3.36 -13.93
CA GLU A 89 2.92 1.90 -14.06
C GLU A 89 3.33 1.23 -12.75
N LEU A 90 4.39 1.72 -12.10
CA LEU A 90 4.86 1.19 -10.82
C LEU A 90 3.82 1.34 -9.70
N TYR A 91 3.07 2.44 -9.67
CA TYR A 91 1.99 2.62 -8.69
C TYR A 91 0.86 1.61 -8.90
N VAL A 92 0.47 1.38 -10.16
CA VAL A 92 -0.54 0.38 -10.51
C VAL A 92 -0.05 -1.04 -10.17
N LEU A 93 1.19 -1.37 -10.53
CA LEU A 93 1.78 -2.68 -10.21
C LEU A 93 1.89 -2.91 -8.70
N SER A 94 2.20 -1.88 -7.91
CA SER A 94 2.23 -1.97 -6.45
C SER A 94 0.84 -2.29 -5.87
N GLU A 95 -0.21 -1.71 -6.44
CA GLU A 95 -1.58 -2.01 -6.02
C GLU A 95 -2.02 -3.42 -6.45
N LEU A 96 -1.67 -3.85 -7.67
CA LEU A 96 -1.90 -5.23 -8.11
C LEU A 96 -1.18 -6.24 -7.21
N PHE A 97 0.07 -5.96 -6.84
CA PHE A 97 0.79 -6.77 -5.85
C PHE A 97 0.07 -6.80 -4.51
N THR A 98 -0.53 -5.69 -4.08
CA THR A 98 -1.32 -5.63 -2.85
C THR A 98 -2.54 -6.56 -2.90
N PHE A 99 -3.28 -6.55 -3.99
CA PHE A 99 -4.43 -7.46 -4.15
C PHE A 99 -4.01 -8.92 -4.29
N ALA A 100 -2.92 -9.21 -5.02
CA ALA A 100 -2.48 -10.58 -5.26
C ALA A 100 -1.79 -11.21 -4.05
N TYR A 101 -1.03 -10.40 -3.28
CA TYR A 101 -0.17 -10.90 -2.22
C TYR A 101 -0.74 -10.61 -0.82
N PHE A 102 -1.04 -9.34 -0.52
CA PHE A 102 -1.39 -8.92 0.84
C PHE A 102 -2.84 -9.21 1.20
N TYR A 103 -3.81 -9.05 0.29
CA TYR A 103 -5.22 -9.32 0.59
C TYR A 103 -5.47 -10.78 1.05
N PRO A 104 -4.98 -11.81 0.35
CA PRO A 104 -5.16 -13.20 0.78
C PRO A 104 -4.55 -13.48 2.16
N ARG A 105 -3.38 -12.93 2.43
CA ARG A 105 -2.68 -13.08 3.72
C ARG A 105 -3.41 -12.38 4.85
N ASN A 106 -3.91 -11.18 4.58
CA ASN A 106 -4.70 -10.42 5.53
C ASN A 106 -6.04 -11.10 5.82
N ASP A 107 -6.63 -11.84 4.88
CA ASP A 107 -7.84 -12.61 5.15
C ASP A 107 -7.55 -13.75 6.14
N ILE A 108 -6.43 -14.47 5.97
CA ILE A 108 -5.97 -15.50 6.91
C ILE A 108 -5.72 -14.88 8.29
N MET A 109 -4.94 -13.80 8.36
CA MET A 109 -4.52 -13.20 9.63
C MET A 109 -5.62 -12.39 10.31
N PHE A 110 -6.44 -11.63 9.59
CA PHE A 110 -7.31 -10.60 10.19
C PHE A 110 -8.82 -10.82 9.99
N LYS A 111 -9.25 -11.79 9.18
CA LYS A 111 -10.69 -12.08 8.97
C LYS A 111 -11.12 -13.47 9.38
N ASN A 112 -10.35 -14.51 9.03
CA ASN A 112 -10.72 -15.90 9.23
C ASN A 112 -10.64 -16.34 10.71
N SER A 113 -11.10 -17.55 11.04
CA SER A 113 -10.85 -18.10 12.38
C SER A 113 -9.35 -18.34 12.59
N LEU A 114 -8.85 -18.09 13.81
CA LEU A 114 -7.43 -18.24 14.14
C LEU A 114 -7.05 -19.67 14.57
N THR A 115 -7.77 -20.66 14.04
CA THR A 115 -7.62 -22.08 14.40
C THR A 115 -6.49 -22.77 13.64
N ASP A 116 -6.17 -22.32 12.42
CA ASP A 116 -5.09 -22.87 11.60
C ASP A 116 -3.80 -22.06 11.79
N ILE A 117 -3.04 -22.42 12.82
CA ILE A 117 -1.79 -21.72 13.20
C ILE A 117 -0.72 -21.82 12.12
N ASP A 118 -0.67 -22.93 11.38
CA ASP A 118 0.33 -23.13 10.32
C ASP A 118 0.04 -22.25 9.10
N ALA A 119 -1.23 -22.06 8.75
CA ALA A 119 -1.61 -21.09 7.72
C ALA A 119 -1.25 -19.66 8.13
N ILE A 120 -1.51 -19.27 9.39
CA ILE A 120 -1.18 -17.93 9.90
C ILE A 120 0.32 -17.69 9.89
N ARG A 121 1.13 -18.67 10.29
CA ARG A 121 2.60 -18.55 10.30
C ARG A 121 3.21 -18.40 8.90
N LYS A 122 2.54 -18.91 7.87
CA LYS A 122 2.98 -18.86 6.46
C LYS A 122 2.43 -17.65 5.70
N ALA A 123 1.43 -16.96 6.26
CA ALA A 123 0.86 -15.75 5.70
C ALA A 123 1.86 -14.59 5.81
#